data_AF-A0A9D5LQC8-F1
#
_entry.id   AF-A0A9D5LQC8-F1
#
_cell.length_a   1.000
_cell.length_b   1.000
_cell.length_c   1.000
_cell.angle_alpha   90.00
_cell.angle_beta   90.00
_cell.angle_gamma   90.00
#
_symmetry.space_group_name_H-M   'P 1'
#
loop_
_entity.id
_entity.type
_entity.pdbx_description
1 polymer ?
#
loop_
_entity_poly.entity_id
_entity_poly.type
_entity_poly.pdbx_seq_one_letter_code
_entity_poly.pdbx_strand_id
1 'polypeptide(L)'
;MMKKIFYFIVAAFVALVVSSCSKEKKEEGPQKWEYKTLVVFTYSNNDFSRSSFAYTPDKLDELGNEGWELVDVYTLIETVHPNFGDSKYVTGLQPNTRDYSINYVFKRPCMEGNVESDHTEFMSSSFLKDAEEATEEATE
;
A
#
# COMPACT_ATOMS: atom_id res chain seq x y z
N MET A 1 -26.27 -22.93 59.23
CA MET A 1 -26.42 -22.82 57.76
C MET A 1 -25.77 -21.56 57.19
N MET A 2 -25.99 -20.38 57.80
CA MET A 2 -25.44 -19.09 57.31
C MET A 2 -23.90 -18.99 57.25
N LYS A 3 -23.15 -19.60 58.18
CA LYS A 3 -21.67 -19.58 58.14
C LYS A 3 -21.09 -20.31 56.90
N LYS A 4 -21.71 -21.41 56.47
CA LYS A 4 -21.27 -22.16 55.26
C LYS A 4 -21.52 -21.36 53.98
N ILE A 5 -22.62 -20.61 53.93
CA ILE A 5 -22.96 -19.69 52.82
C ILE A 5 -21.97 -18.53 52.78
N PHE A 6 -21.60 -17.98 53.95
CA PHE A 6 -20.61 -16.91 54.04
C PHE A 6 -19.23 -17.34 53.51
N TYR A 7 -18.75 -18.54 53.87
CA TYR A 7 -17.49 -19.07 53.31
C TYR A 7 -17.56 -19.28 51.79
N PHE A 8 -18.71 -19.70 51.27
CA PHE A 8 -18.91 -19.89 49.83
C PHE A 8 -18.84 -18.56 49.05
N ILE A 9 -19.44 -17.49 49.60
CA ILE A 9 -19.40 -16.15 49.00
C ILE A 9 -17.98 -15.58 49.02
N VAL A 10 -17.26 -15.74 50.13
CA VAL A 10 -15.86 -15.28 50.25
C VAL A 10 -14.96 -16.02 49.26
N ALA A 11 -15.12 -17.34 49.12
CA ALA A 11 -14.34 -18.13 48.16
C ALA A 11 -14.62 -17.73 46.70
N ALA A 12 -15.89 -17.47 46.35
CA ALA A 12 -16.26 -17.00 45.01
C ALA A 12 -15.71 -15.60 44.71
N PHE A 13 -15.68 -14.71 45.70
CA PHE A 13 -15.12 -13.37 45.56
C PHE A 13 -13.60 -13.40 45.40
N VAL A 14 -12.91 -14.27 46.14
CA VAL A 14 -11.47 -14.50 45.97
C VAL A 14 -11.18 -15.06 44.57
N ALA A 15 -11.94 -16.04 44.09
CA ALA A 15 -11.78 -16.61 42.75
C ALA A 15 -11.93 -15.57 41.63
N LEU A 16 -12.90 -14.65 41.75
CA LEU A 16 -13.09 -13.54 40.81
C LEU A 16 -11.91 -12.56 40.78
N VAL A 17 -11.28 -12.31 41.92
CA VAL A 17 -10.12 -11.40 42.01
C VAL A 17 -8.87 -12.05 41.39
N VAL A 18 -8.65 -13.37 41.55
CA VAL A 18 -7.50 -14.06 40.92
C VAL A 18 -7.66 -14.25 39.42
N SER A 19 -8.88 -14.26 38.86
CA SER A 19 -9.09 -14.28 37.40
C SER A 19 -8.87 -12.93 36.72
N SER A 20 -8.58 -11.85 37.47
CA SER A 20 -8.42 -10.49 36.94
C SER A 20 -6.96 -10.01 36.79
N CYS A 21 -5.97 -10.88 37.02
CA CYS A 21 -4.54 -10.65 36.75
C CYS A 21 -4.00 -11.90 36.02
N SER A 22 -3.33 -11.88 34.86
CA SER A 22 -2.59 -10.83 34.18
C SER A 22 -2.46 -11.22 32.70
N LYS A 23 -3.00 -10.43 31.76
CA LYS A 23 -2.34 -10.33 30.46
C LYS A 23 -1.19 -9.37 30.70
N GLU A 24 0.02 -9.91 30.82
CA GLU A 24 1.23 -9.09 30.81
C GLU A 24 1.13 -8.18 29.59
N LYS A 25 0.97 -6.87 29.81
CA LYS A 25 1.36 -5.90 28.80
C LYS A 25 2.86 -6.08 28.71
N LYS A 26 3.35 -6.80 27.68
CA LYS A 26 4.73 -6.63 27.22
C LYS A 26 4.93 -5.12 27.15
N GLU A 27 5.92 -4.61 27.87
CA GLU A 27 6.39 -3.25 27.67
C GLU A 27 6.99 -3.20 26.27
N GLU A 28 6.13 -2.99 25.28
CA GLU A 28 6.55 -2.78 23.92
C GLU A 28 7.02 -1.33 23.85
N GLY A 29 8.27 -1.13 23.42
CA GLY A 29 8.75 0.19 23.02
C GLY A 29 7.87 0.80 21.93
N PRO A 30 8.27 1.95 21.34
CA PRO A 30 7.48 2.53 20.26
C PRO A 30 7.20 1.49 19.17
N GLN A 31 5.94 1.40 18.74
CA GLN A 31 5.49 0.50 17.68
C GLN A 31 6.42 0.64 16.47
N LYS A 32 7.03 -0.47 16.06
CA LYS A 32 7.85 -0.53 14.84
C LYS A 32 6.95 -0.76 13.64
N TRP A 33 7.26 -0.10 12.53
CA TRP A 33 6.51 -0.17 11.28
C TRP A 33 7.40 -0.70 10.17
N GLU A 34 6.85 -1.60 9.36
CA GLU A 34 7.42 -1.97 8.06
C GLU A 34 6.65 -1.23 6.96
N TYR A 35 7.36 -0.94 5.87
CA TYR A 35 6.84 -0.18 4.74
C TYR A 35 7.00 -0.97 3.45
N LYS A 36 6.03 -0.82 2.55
CA LYS A 36 6.04 -1.40 1.20
C LYS A 36 5.59 -0.33 0.22
N THR A 37 6.25 -0.24 -0.93
CA THR A 37 5.82 0.63 -2.03
C THR A 37 5.37 -0.21 -3.22
N LEU A 38 4.13 0.02 -3.67
CA LEU A 38 3.61 -0.53 -4.92
C LEU A 38 3.79 0.52 -6.01
N VAL A 39 4.54 0.18 -7.06
CA VAL A 39 4.83 1.07 -8.19
C VAL A 39 4.01 0.66 -9.41
N VAL A 40 3.17 1.57 -9.89
CA VAL A 40 2.38 1.43 -11.12
C VAL A 40 2.97 2.35 -12.19
N PHE A 41 3.58 1.75 -13.21
CA PHE A 41 4.11 2.51 -14.34
C PHE A 41 2.99 2.95 -15.27
N THR A 42 3.16 4.15 -15.84
CA THR A 42 2.28 4.65 -16.88
C THR A 42 2.73 4.15 -18.25
N TYR A 43 1.80 4.15 -19.20
CA TYR A 43 2.08 3.89 -20.62
C TYR A 43 1.56 5.05 -21.46
N SER A 44 2.12 5.21 -22.66
CA SER A 44 1.71 6.25 -23.60
C SER A 44 1.67 5.68 -25.01
N ASN A 45 0.64 6.02 -25.76
CA ASN A 45 0.44 5.51 -27.12
C ASN A 45 1.37 6.22 -28.13
N ASN A 46 1.87 7.41 -27.80
CA ASN A 46 2.89 8.13 -28.57
C ASN A 46 3.65 9.13 -27.67
N ASP A 47 4.71 9.75 -28.22
CA ASP A 47 5.58 10.69 -27.50
C ASP A 47 4.89 11.99 -27.06
N PHE A 48 3.70 12.28 -27.58
CA PHE A 48 2.98 13.54 -27.35
C PHE A 48 1.66 13.35 -26.59
N SER A 49 1.25 12.11 -26.32
CA SER A 49 0.02 11.83 -25.58
C SER A 49 0.23 11.91 -24.07
N ARG A 50 -0.84 12.25 -23.35
CA ARG A 50 -0.90 12.08 -21.90
C ARG A 50 -0.68 10.60 -21.57
N SER A 51 0.09 10.34 -20.52
CA SER A 51 0.28 8.97 -20.02
C SER A 51 -0.96 8.47 -19.29
N SER A 52 -1.28 7.21 -19.53
CA SER A 52 -2.36 6.47 -18.90
C SER A 52 -1.78 5.42 -17.96
N PHE A 53 -2.58 4.93 -17.03
CA PHE A 53 -2.20 3.82 -16.15
C PHE A 53 -3.36 2.83 -16.07
N ALA A 54 -3.03 1.55 -15.96
CA ALA A 54 -4.04 0.52 -15.71
C ALA A 54 -4.48 0.61 -14.23
N TYR A 55 -5.78 0.72 -14.00
CA TYR A 55 -6.33 0.62 -12.65
C TYR A 55 -6.55 -0.86 -12.32
N THR A 56 -5.82 -1.37 -11.33
CA THR A 56 -5.92 -2.77 -10.88
C THR A 56 -6.35 -2.83 -9.42
N PRO A 57 -7.66 -2.86 -9.12
CA PRO A 57 -8.17 -2.90 -7.75
C PRO A 57 -7.73 -4.18 -7.02
N ASP A 58 -7.60 -5.30 -7.75
CA ASP A 58 -7.27 -6.61 -7.19
C ASP A 58 -5.98 -6.60 -6.35
N LYS A 59 -4.95 -5.86 -6.79
CA LYS A 59 -3.68 -5.78 -6.06
C LYS A 59 -3.79 -4.92 -4.79
N LEU A 60 -4.62 -3.87 -4.83
CA LEU A 60 -4.89 -3.04 -3.66
C LEU A 60 -5.70 -3.82 -2.62
N ASP A 61 -6.68 -4.61 -3.07
CA ASP A 61 -7.50 -5.47 -2.22
C ASP A 61 -6.67 -6.60 -1.60
N GLU A 62 -5.74 -7.21 -2.36
CA GLU A 62 -4.77 -8.19 -1.83
C GLU A 62 -3.95 -7.60 -0.68
N LEU A 63 -3.37 -6.41 -0.88
CA LEU A 63 -2.58 -5.72 0.15
C LEU A 63 -3.43 -5.39 1.39
N GLY A 64 -4.67 -4.94 1.19
CA GLY A 64 -5.61 -4.70 2.28
C GLY A 64 -5.90 -5.97 3.10
N ASN A 65 -6.11 -7.10 2.41
CA ASN A 65 -6.35 -8.40 3.06
C ASN A 65 -5.10 -8.93 3.81
N GLU A 66 -3.91 -8.59 3.35
CA GLU A 66 -2.63 -8.86 4.03
C GLU A 66 -2.36 -7.96 5.26
N GLY A 67 -3.25 -6.99 5.53
CA GLY A 67 -3.13 -6.06 6.65
C GLY A 67 -2.22 -4.86 6.38
N TRP A 68 -1.92 -4.56 5.12
CA TRP A 68 -1.25 -3.31 4.74
C TRP A 68 -2.24 -2.14 4.74
N GLU A 69 -1.82 -1.03 5.32
CA GLU A 69 -2.57 0.23 5.35
C GLU A 69 -1.94 1.22 4.38
N LEU A 70 -2.72 1.78 3.45
CA LEU A 70 -2.26 2.85 2.56
C LEU A 70 -2.05 4.14 3.36
N VAL A 71 -0.87 4.75 3.23
CA VAL A 71 -0.51 5.97 3.97
C VAL A 71 -0.09 7.14 3.12
N ASP A 72 0.38 6.90 1.91
CA ASP A 72 0.75 7.98 0.98
C ASP A 72 0.63 7.53 -0.48
N VAL A 73 0.44 8.51 -1.37
CA VAL A 73 0.42 8.32 -2.81
C VAL A 73 1.15 9.49 -3.47
N TYR A 74 2.19 9.19 -4.25
CA TYR A 74 2.94 10.21 -4.98
C TYR A 74 3.24 9.78 -6.43
N THR A 75 3.37 10.76 -7.32
CA THR A 75 3.75 10.53 -8.72
C THR A 75 5.22 10.85 -8.93
N LEU A 76 5.89 10.07 -9.77
CA LEU A 76 7.17 10.45 -10.37
C LEU A 76 6.90 10.98 -11.77
N ILE A 77 7.58 12.06 -12.13
CA ILE A 77 7.45 12.74 -13.42
C ILE A 77 8.77 12.59 -14.17
N GLU A 78 8.71 12.26 -15.46
CA GLU A 78 9.89 12.19 -16.33
C GLU A 78 9.88 13.31 -17.37
N THR A 79 11.06 13.58 -17.95
CA THR A 79 11.20 14.48 -19.11
C THR A 79 11.21 13.67 -20.40
N VAL A 80 10.28 13.96 -21.31
CA VAL A 80 9.99 13.18 -22.52
C VAL A 80 10.82 13.66 -23.71
N HIS A 81 10.98 14.97 -23.85
CA HIS A 81 11.76 15.58 -24.91
C HIS A 81 12.45 16.88 -24.45
N PRO A 82 13.65 17.19 -24.94
CA PRO A 82 14.23 18.51 -24.72
C PRO A 82 13.39 19.58 -25.43
N ASN A 83 13.09 20.68 -24.75
CA ASN A 83 12.22 21.75 -25.29
C ASN A 83 12.84 22.53 -26.45
N PHE A 84 14.14 22.35 -26.74
CA PHE A 84 14.84 23.03 -27.83
C PHE A 84 15.96 22.13 -28.37
N GLY A 85 15.87 21.71 -29.64
CA GLY A 85 16.85 20.81 -30.25
C GLY A 85 16.51 20.18 -31.61
N ASP A 86 15.28 20.30 -32.11
CA ASP A 86 14.83 19.69 -33.37
C ASP A 86 14.00 20.68 -34.19
N SER A 87 14.27 20.73 -35.50
CA SER A 87 13.59 21.60 -36.47
C SER A 87 12.09 21.35 -36.63
N LYS A 88 11.57 20.23 -36.13
CA LYS A 88 10.14 19.88 -36.17
C LYS A 88 9.29 20.51 -35.06
N TYR A 89 9.89 21.25 -34.12
CA TYR A 89 9.15 21.87 -33.02
C TYR A 89 8.24 23.00 -33.51
N VAL A 90 6.97 22.91 -33.14
CA VAL A 90 5.98 23.98 -33.32
C VAL A 90 6.28 25.15 -32.39
N THR A 91 5.94 26.37 -32.80
CA THR A 91 6.13 27.59 -32.00
C THR A 91 5.27 27.54 -30.74
N GLY A 92 5.84 27.15 -29.59
CA GLY A 92 5.20 27.16 -28.27
C GLY A 92 5.93 26.28 -27.24
N LEU A 93 5.74 26.55 -25.94
CA LEU A 93 6.19 25.68 -24.86
C LEU A 93 5.23 24.49 -24.76
N GLN A 94 5.57 23.35 -25.35
CA GLN A 94 4.87 22.10 -25.06
C GLN A 94 5.28 21.58 -23.66
N PRO A 95 4.35 20.99 -22.89
CA PRO A 95 4.72 20.27 -21.67
C PRO A 95 5.66 19.13 -22.05
N ASN A 96 6.92 19.22 -21.62
CA ASN A 96 7.93 18.21 -21.91
C ASN A 96 8.09 17.18 -20.81
N THR A 97 7.13 17.16 -19.89
CA THR A 97 7.10 16.28 -18.73
C THR A 97 5.80 15.50 -18.71
N ARG A 98 5.88 14.23 -18.32
CA ARG A 98 4.69 13.38 -18.12
C ARG A 98 4.87 12.51 -16.88
N ASP A 99 3.76 12.08 -16.30
CA ASP A 99 3.78 11.13 -15.18
C ASP A 99 4.40 9.82 -15.64
N TYR A 100 5.45 9.37 -14.96
CA TYR A 100 6.18 8.13 -15.21
C TYR A 100 5.61 6.97 -14.40
N SER A 101 5.31 7.22 -13.12
CA SER A 101 4.71 6.22 -12.25
C SER A 101 3.84 6.84 -11.15
N ILE A 102 2.89 6.05 -10.67
CA ILE A 102 2.15 6.28 -9.45
C ILE A 102 2.68 5.31 -8.39
N ASN A 103 3.04 5.83 -7.23
CA ASN A 103 3.68 5.07 -6.15
C ASN A 103 2.78 5.13 -4.93
N TYR A 104 2.31 3.96 -4.50
CA TYR A 104 1.46 3.80 -3.32
C TYR A 104 2.31 3.30 -2.16
N VAL A 105 2.37 4.06 -1.08
CA VAL A 105 3.13 3.71 0.11
C VAL A 105 2.20 3.10 1.14
N PHE A 106 2.53 1.90 1.58
CA PHE A 106 1.82 1.16 2.60
C PHE A 106 2.67 0.99 3.84
N LYS A 107 2.02 0.87 5.01
CA LYS A 107 2.66 0.47 6.26
C LYS A 107 1.89 -0.67 6.92
N ARG A 108 2.57 -1.42 7.78
CA ARG A 108 1.92 -2.29 8.79
C ARG A 108 2.83 -2.48 10.02
N PRO A 109 2.29 -2.91 11.18
CA PRO A 109 3.08 -3.22 12.36
C PRO A 109 4.11 -4.34 12.08
N CYS A 110 5.38 -4.14 12.45
CA CYS A 110 6.36 -5.23 12.39
C CYS A 110 5.95 -6.36 13.33
N MET A 111 5.86 -7.60 12.83
CA MET A 111 5.76 -8.78 13.69
C MET A 111 7.13 -9.13 14.28
N GLU A 112 7.19 -9.58 15.55
CA GLU A 112 8.44 -10.02 16.19
C GLU A 112 9.16 -11.07 15.32
N GLY A 113 10.30 -10.68 14.71
CA GLY A 113 11.14 -11.57 13.90
C GLY A 113 11.38 -11.13 12.46
N ASN A 114 10.61 -10.19 11.90
CA ASN A 114 10.86 -9.64 10.56
C ASN A 114 11.48 -8.23 10.65
N VAL A 115 12.79 -8.16 10.47
CA VAL A 115 13.53 -6.90 10.28
C VAL A 115 14.16 -6.95 8.90
N GLU A 116 13.34 -6.90 7.87
CA GLU A 116 13.83 -6.59 6.53
C GLU A 116 12.88 -5.56 5.93
N SER A 117 13.40 -4.35 5.76
CA SER A 117 12.63 -3.16 5.45
C SER A 117 13.08 -2.60 4.10
N ASP A 118 12.97 -3.41 3.05
CA ASP A 118 12.93 -2.87 1.68
C ASP A 118 12.25 -3.86 0.74
N HIS A 119 10.93 -3.69 0.59
CA HIS A 119 10.15 -4.42 -0.38
C HIS A 119 9.48 -3.40 -1.29
N THR A 120 10.20 -2.96 -2.32
CA THR A 120 9.58 -2.27 -3.45
C THR A 120 9.03 -3.34 -4.39
N GLU A 121 7.71 -3.32 -4.59
CA GLU A 121 7.02 -4.25 -5.47
C GLU A 121 6.65 -3.52 -6.76
N PHE A 122 7.25 -3.95 -7.88
CA PHE A 122 6.97 -3.40 -9.20
C PHE A 122 5.84 -4.20 -9.84
N MET A 123 4.79 -3.52 -10.31
CA MET A 123 3.83 -4.19 -11.19
C MET A 123 4.51 -4.48 -12.53
N SER A 124 4.70 -5.78 -12.81
CA SER A 124 5.33 -6.31 -14.02
C SER A 124 4.62 -5.82 -15.29
N SER A 125 5.41 -5.51 -16.32
CA SER A 125 4.96 -5.14 -17.67
C SER A 125 4.10 -6.21 -18.36
N SER A 126 4.07 -7.45 -17.84
CA SER A 126 3.15 -8.49 -18.31
C SER A 126 1.68 -8.10 -18.11
N PHE A 127 1.34 -7.40 -17.04
CA PHE A 127 -0.02 -6.89 -16.81
C PHE A 127 -0.41 -5.72 -17.72
N LEU A 128 0.57 -5.00 -18.27
CA LEU A 128 0.32 -3.89 -19.19
C LEU A 128 -0.13 -4.39 -20.58
N LYS A 129 0.29 -5.60 -20.98
CA LYS A 129 -0.16 -6.23 -22.23
C LYS A 129 -1.63 -6.63 -22.19
N ASP A 130 -2.06 -7.21 -21.07
CA ASP A 130 -3.45 -7.65 -20.89
C ASP A 130 -4.42 -6.45 -20.82
N ALA A 131 -3.94 -5.30 -20.31
CA ALA A 131 -4.72 -4.05 -20.31
C ALA A 131 -4.81 -3.38 -21.69
N GLU A 132 -3.80 -3.54 -22.54
CA GLU A 132 -3.79 -3.04 -23.92
C GLU A 132 -4.78 -3.84 -24.79
N GLU A 133 -4.81 -5.16 -24.64
CA GLU A 133 -5.73 -6.08 -25.34
C GLU A 133 -7.20 -5.87 -24.92
N ALA A 134 -7.46 -5.63 -23.63
CA ALA A 134 -8.81 -5.32 -23.13
C ALA A 134 -9.37 -3.97 -23.63
N THR A 135 -8.52 -3.02 -24.00
CA THR A 135 -8.96 -1.74 -24.60
C THR A 135 -9.24 -1.83 -26.10
N GLU A 136 -8.64 -2.77 -26.83
CA GLU A 136 -8.95 -2.99 -28.25
C GLU A 136 -10.30 -3.69 -28.45
N GLU A 137 -10.65 -4.69 -27.63
CA GLU A 137 -11.96 -5.38 -27.69
C GLU A 137 -13.16 -4.48 -27.36
N ALA A 138 -12.97 -3.38 -26.63
CA ALA A 138 -14.03 -2.43 -26.30
C ALA A 138 -14.34 -1.43 -27.44
N THR A 139 -13.59 -1.49 -28.55
CA THR A 139 -13.71 -0.58 -29.70
C THR A 139 -14.12 -1.23 -31.02
N GLU A 140 -14.40 -2.55 -31.04
CA GLU A 140 -15.14 -3.22 -32.14
C GLU A 140 -16.65 -3.28 -31.84
#